data_AF-A0A6M0H3V1-F1
#
_entry.id   AF-A0A6M0H3V1-F1
#
_cell.length_a   1.000
_cell.length_b   1.000
_cell.length_c   1.000
_cell.angle_alpha   90.00
_cell.angle_beta   90.00
_cell.angle_gamma   90.00
#
_symmetry.space_group_name_H-M   'P 1'
#
loop_
_entity.id
_entity.type
_entity.pdbx_description
1 polymer ?
#
loop_
_entity_poly.entity_id
_entity_poly.type
_entity_poly.pdbx_seq_one_letter_code
_entity_poly.pdbx_strand_id
1 'polypeptide(L)'
;MKKVKRKKSGFTLIELVVVISIIAILAIIAVPKFGQIQQSAKQRADIATAKNIAMAVNSQLSCGKTISNLNETEIYEYFNGDIKQQAKVGNEIPGEFTVYLMANDNIVITTGSRQVYPSVKEDYTSSGTGKSISIKCNRNN
;
A
#
# COMPACT_ATOMS: atom_id res chain seq x y z
N MET A 1 -68.11 -7.23 24.23
CA MET A 1 -66.68 -6.85 24.10
C MET A 1 -66.39 -6.40 22.67
N LYS A 2 -66.00 -5.14 22.45
CA LYS A 2 -65.64 -4.62 21.11
C LYS A 2 -64.17 -4.99 20.82
N LYS A 3 -63.93 -5.85 19.82
CA LYS A 3 -62.57 -6.16 19.32
C LYS A 3 -62.03 -4.95 18.54
N VAL A 4 -61.00 -4.31 19.07
CA VAL A 4 -60.26 -3.25 18.36
C VAL A 4 -59.44 -3.90 17.23
N LYS A 5 -59.82 -3.67 15.97
CA LYS A 5 -59.01 -4.09 14.82
C LYS A 5 -57.81 -3.15 14.72
N ARG A 6 -56.60 -3.67 14.97
CA ARG A 6 -55.35 -2.93 14.70
C ARG A 6 -55.22 -2.75 13.18
N LYS A 7 -55.16 -1.52 12.70
CA LYS A 7 -54.82 -1.23 11.29
C LYS A 7 -53.40 -1.74 11.05
N LYS A 8 -53.24 -2.71 10.15
CA LYS A 8 -51.92 -3.06 9.63
C LYS A 8 -51.52 -1.98 8.63
N SER A 9 -50.51 -1.17 8.98
CA SER A 9 -49.83 -0.30 8.02
C SER A 9 -48.96 -1.17 7.13
N GLY A 10 -49.35 -1.35 5.87
CA GLY A 10 -48.50 -1.96 4.85
C GLY A 10 -47.53 -0.92 4.29
N PHE A 11 -46.29 -1.34 4.02
CA PHE A 11 -45.33 -0.54 3.28
C PHE A 11 -45.85 -0.36 1.85
N THR A 12 -45.81 0.86 1.33
CA THR A 12 -46.24 1.11 -0.05
C THR A 12 -45.13 0.69 -1.02
N LEU A 13 -45.50 0.15 -2.19
CA LEU A 13 -44.51 -0.18 -3.23
C LEU A 13 -43.74 1.07 -3.67
N ILE A 14 -44.40 2.23 -3.67
CA ILE A 14 -43.77 3.49 -4.06
C ILE A 14 -42.68 3.93 -3.08
N GLU A 15 -42.87 3.73 -1.77
CA GLU A 15 -41.83 4.01 -0.76
C GLU A 15 -40.56 3.19 -1.03
N LEU A 16 -40.71 1.92 -1.43
CA LEU A 16 -39.56 1.09 -1.75
C LEU A 16 -38.85 1.52 -3.04
N VAL A 17 -39.63 1.88 -4.08
CA VAL A 17 -39.08 2.27 -5.39
C VAL A 17 -38.29 3.58 -5.31
N VAL A 18 -38.75 4.56 -4.54
CA VAL A 18 -38.02 5.83 -4.38
C VAL A 18 -36.69 5.60 -3.66
N VAL A 19 -36.65 4.71 -2.65
CA VAL A 19 -35.42 4.42 -1.90
C VAL A 19 -34.35 3.77 -2.78
N ILE A 20 -34.70 2.73 -3.53
CA ILE A 20 -33.72 2.08 -4.43
C ILE A 20 -33.25 3.02 -5.54
N SER A 21 -34.11 3.95 -5.98
CA SER A 21 -33.75 4.95 -6.99
C SER A 21 -32.68 5.91 -6.47
N ILE A 22 -32.81 6.39 -5.23
CA ILE A 22 -31.80 7.26 -4.60
C ILE A 22 -30.48 6.50 -4.40
N ILE A 23 -30.53 5.26 -3.91
CA ILE A 23 -29.34 4.41 -3.72
C ILE A 23 -28.62 4.18 -5.06
N ALA A 24 -29.36 3.91 -6.14
CA ALA A 24 -28.79 3.71 -7.47
C ALA A 24 -28.02 4.93 -7.98
N ILE A 25 -28.58 6.13 -7.81
CA ILE A 25 -27.92 7.39 -8.20
C ILE A 25 -26.61 7.59 -7.40
N LEU A 26 -26.63 7.35 -6.09
CA LEU A 26 -25.44 7.47 -5.25
C LEU A 26 -24.37 6.43 -5.61
N ALA A 27 -24.78 5.19 -5.88
CA ALA A 27 -23.88 4.10 -6.23
C ALA A 27 -23.10 4.38 -7.53
N ILE A 28 -23.76 4.94 -8.55
CA ILE A 28 -23.13 5.28 -9.83
C ILE A 28 -21.95 6.25 -9.64
N ILE A 29 -22.08 7.22 -8.73
CA ILE A 29 -21.01 8.20 -8.46
C ILE A 29 -19.92 7.60 -7.55
N ALA A 30 -20.30 6.77 -6.59
CA ALA A 30 -19.39 6.23 -5.58
C ALA A 30 -18.43 5.16 -6.14
N VAL A 31 -18.94 4.22 -6.95
CA VAL A 31 -18.19 3.08 -7.47
C VAL A 31 -16.89 3.47 -8.22
N PRO A 32 -16.90 4.39 -9.21
CA PRO A 32 -15.68 4.73 -9.94
C PRO A 32 -14.64 5.46 -9.08
N LYS A 33 -15.09 6.23 -8.08
CA LYS A 33 -14.17 6.96 -7.17
C LYS A 33 -13.49 6.02 -6.18
N PHE A 34 -14.20 5.00 -5.70
CA PHE A 34 -13.67 4.09 -4.69
C PHE A 34 -12.42 3.33 -5.18
N GLY A 35 -12.40 2.90 -6.44
CA GLY A 35 -11.25 2.20 -7.03
C GLY A 35 -9.97 3.04 -7.03
N GLN A 36 -10.05 4.30 -7.46
CA GLN A 36 -8.91 5.21 -7.53
C GLN A 36 -8.37 5.58 -6.14
N ILE A 37 -9.27 5.81 -5.18
CA ILE A 37 -8.91 6.09 -3.78
C ILE A 37 -8.20 4.88 -3.18
N GLN A 38 -8.73 3.67 -3.39
CA GLN A 38 -8.11 2.45 -2.89
C GLN A 38 -6.72 2.24 -3.49
N GLN A 39 -6.55 2.43 -4.80
CA GLN A 39 -5.24 2.29 -5.44
C GLN A 39 -4.25 3.35 -4.93
N SER A 40 -4.69 4.59 -4.77
CA SER A 40 -3.85 5.67 -4.22
C SER A 40 -3.46 5.41 -2.76
N ALA A 41 -4.38 4.88 -1.95
CA ALA A 41 -4.10 4.49 -0.56
C ALA A 41 -3.06 3.37 -0.48
N LYS A 42 -3.18 2.36 -1.34
CA LYS A 42 -2.20 1.27 -1.47
C LYS A 42 -0.81 1.82 -1.85
N GLN A 43 -0.71 2.73 -2.82
CA GLN A 43 0.57 3.34 -3.22
C GLN A 43 1.19 4.15 -2.08
N ARG A 44 0.38 4.91 -1.33
CA ARG A 44 0.86 5.67 -0.17
C ARG A 44 1.34 4.76 0.96
N ALA A 45 0.68 3.62 1.17
CA ALA A 45 1.13 2.62 2.14
C ALA A 45 2.51 2.08 1.76
N ASP A 46 2.75 1.77 0.49
CA ASP A 46 4.06 1.26 0.03
C ASP A 46 5.17 2.31 0.18
N ILE A 47 4.87 3.59 -0.07
CA ILE A 47 5.81 4.68 0.19
C ILE A 47 6.16 4.77 1.68
N ALA A 48 5.19 4.56 2.57
CA ALA A 48 5.43 4.54 4.00
C ALA A 48 6.28 3.32 4.41
N THR A 49 5.99 2.13 3.87
CA THR A 49 6.81 0.93 4.08
C THR A 49 8.25 1.15 3.62
N ALA A 50 8.45 1.72 2.42
CA ALA A 50 9.78 2.03 1.91
C ALA A 50 10.54 3.01 2.83
N LYS A 51 9.87 4.06 3.33
CA LYS A 51 10.48 4.97 4.33
C LYS A 51 10.92 4.23 5.59
N ASN A 52 10.10 3.33 6.11
CA ASN A 52 10.43 2.54 7.28
C ASN A 52 11.62 1.60 7.01
N ILE A 53 11.73 1.02 5.81
CA ILE A 53 12.90 0.23 5.39
C ILE A 53 14.15 1.12 5.38
N ALA A 54 14.07 2.32 4.80
CA ALA A 54 15.19 3.26 4.80
C ALA A 54 15.59 3.66 6.23
N MET A 55 14.64 3.82 7.15
CA MET A 55 14.93 4.08 8.57
C MET A 55 15.63 2.89 9.23
N ALA A 56 15.20 1.65 8.97
CA ALA A 56 15.86 0.46 9.50
C ALA A 56 17.31 0.36 9.02
N VAL A 57 17.54 0.61 7.73
CA VAL A 57 18.89 0.63 7.14
C VAL A 57 19.73 1.77 7.72
N ASN A 58 19.18 2.99 7.82
CA ASN A 58 19.89 4.14 8.42
C ASN A 58 20.28 3.89 9.89
N SER A 59 19.42 3.22 10.65
CA SER A 59 19.71 2.82 12.03
C SER A 59 20.94 1.90 12.09
N GLN A 60 21.01 0.91 11.21
CA GLN A 60 22.15 -0.01 11.12
C GLN A 60 23.44 0.72 10.71
N LEU A 61 23.37 1.61 9.72
CA LEU A 61 24.51 2.41 9.28
C LEU A 61 25.03 3.33 10.41
N SER A 62 24.12 3.92 11.18
CA SER A 62 24.47 4.80 12.31
C SER A 62 25.18 4.05 13.44
N CYS A 63 24.86 2.76 13.63
CA CYS A 63 25.53 1.89 14.60
C CYS A 63 26.89 1.36 14.10
N GLY A 64 27.43 1.88 12.98
CA GLY A 64 28.74 1.53 12.46
C GLY A 64 28.77 0.30 11.55
N LYS A 65 27.61 -0.24 11.15
CA LYS A 65 27.56 -1.27 10.11
C LYS A 65 27.85 -0.65 8.76
N THR A 66 28.67 -1.33 7.96
CA THR A 66 28.98 -0.90 6.59
C THR A 66 28.05 -1.58 5.59
N ILE A 67 27.91 -0.97 4.40
CA ILE A 67 27.09 -1.45 3.27
C ILE A 67 27.34 -2.94 2.91
N SER A 68 28.50 -3.48 3.28
CA SER A 68 28.86 -4.88 3.05
C SER A 68 28.26 -5.90 4.01
N ASN A 69 27.76 -5.47 5.17
CA ASN A 69 27.31 -6.33 6.26
C ASN A 69 25.86 -6.04 6.69
N LEU A 70 25.08 -5.37 5.83
CA LEU A 70 23.67 -5.18 6.09
C LEU A 70 22.98 -6.55 6.02
N ASN A 71 22.32 -6.90 7.12
CA ASN A 71 21.70 -8.20 7.30
C ASN A 71 20.20 -8.06 7.06
N GLU A 72 19.67 -8.81 6.09
CA GLU A 72 18.24 -8.81 5.76
C GLU A 72 17.40 -9.16 7.01
N THR A 73 17.89 -10.07 7.86
CA THR A 73 17.21 -10.51 9.09
C THR A 73 16.90 -9.36 10.04
N GLU A 74 17.81 -8.41 10.20
CA GLU A 74 17.63 -7.29 11.13
C GLU A 74 16.66 -6.24 10.59
N ILE A 75 16.54 -6.12 9.27
CA ILE A 75 15.49 -5.28 8.71
C ILE A 75 14.14 -5.96 8.91
N TYR A 76 14.00 -7.28 8.73
CA TYR A 76 12.73 -7.95 9.09
C TYR A 76 12.39 -7.81 10.57
N GLU A 77 13.37 -7.86 11.47
CA GLU A 77 13.16 -7.65 12.91
C GLU A 77 12.56 -6.26 13.21
N TYR A 78 13.03 -5.22 12.51
CA TYR A 78 12.43 -3.88 12.60
C TYR A 78 10.93 -3.85 12.26
N PHE A 79 10.48 -4.79 11.43
CA PHE A 79 9.07 -4.95 11.03
C PHE A 79 8.34 -6.08 11.76
N ASN A 80 8.91 -6.64 12.83
CA ASN A 80 8.36 -7.83 13.50
C ASN A 80 8.11 -9.01 12.53
N GLY A 81 8.94 -9.15 11.51
CA GLY A 81 8.88 -10.22 10.51
C GLY A 81 7.93 -9.97 9.33
N ASP A 82 7.09 -8.93 9.35
CA ASP A 82 6.06 -8.70 8.32
C ASP A 82 6.23 -7.36 7.60
N ILE A 83 6.74 -7.43 6.36
CA ILE A 83 6.81 -6.30 5.45
C ILE A 83 5.72 -6.43 4.40
N LYS A 84 4.89 -5.40 4.25
CA LYS A 84 3.70 -5.45 3.38
C LYS A 84 3.85 -4.51 2.19
N GLN A 85 3.54 -5.04 1.01
CA GLN A 85 3.36 -4.28 -0.22
C GLN A 85 1.93 -4.45 -0.72
N GLN A 86 1.26 -3.34 -0.98
CA GLN A 86 -0.17 -3.30 -1.25
C GLN A 86 -0.50 -2.82 -2.66
N ALA A 87 0.30 -1.96 -3.28
CA ALA A 87 0.08 -1.49 -4.64
C ALA A 87 0.73 -2.42 -5.67
N LYS A 88 0.08 -2.54 -6.83
CA LYS A 88 0.73 -3.10 -8.03
C LYS A 88 1.67 -2.06 -8.63
N VAL A 89 2.84 -2.50 -9.06
CA VAL A 89 3.80 -1.68 -9.80
C VAL A 89 3.70 -2.05 -11.27
N GLY A 90 3.02 -1.23 -12.07
CA GLY A 90 2.71 -1.56 -13.46
C GLY A 90 2.01 -2.92 -13.60
N ASN A 91 2.50 -3.76 -14.52
CA ASN A 91 2.08 -5.15 -14.71
C ASN A 91 2.95 -6.15 -13.94
N GLU A 92 3.97 -5.68 -13.23
CA GLU A 92 4.89 -6.52 -12.47
C GLU A 92 4.23 -6.92 -11.15
N ILE A 93 4.45 -8.17 -10.76
CA ILE A 93 3.95 -8.69 -9.49
C ILE A 93 4.73 -7.97 -8.37
N PRO A 94 4.08 -7.18 -7.49
CA PRO A 94 4.71 -6.65 -6.30
C PRO A 94 5.12 -7.84 -5.41
N GLY A 95 6.41 -7.97 -5.14
CA GLY A 95 6.96 -9.09 -4.38
C GLY A 95 8.22 -8.75 -3.60
N GLU A 96 8.98 -7.73 -4.04
CA GLU A 96 10.22 -7.34 -3.39
C GLU A 96 10.41 -5.82 -3.40
N PHE A 97 10.89 -5.28 -2.29
CA PHE A 97 11.53 -3.97 -2.23
C PHE A 97 13.03 -4.15 -2.39
N THR A 98 13.65 -3.51 -3.38
CA THR A 98 15.10 -3.55 -3.55
C THR A 98 15.72 -2.28 -2.99
N VAL A 99 16.57 -2.43 -1.99
CA VAL A 99 17.34 -1.35 -1.39
C VAL A 99 18.68 -1.27 -2.09
N TYR A 100 18.98 -0.11 -2.66
CA TYR A 100 20.29 0.25 -3.20
C TYR A 100 20.97 1.24 -2.28
N LEU A 101 22.26 1.01 -2.03
CA LEU A 101 23.12 1.94 -1.33
C LEU A 101 24.15 2.49 -2.31
N MET A 102 24.07 3.79 -2.52
CA MET A 102 25.02 4.49 -3.36
C MET A 102 26.29 4.84 -2.58
N ALA A 103 27.40 5.11 -3.29
CA ALA A 103 28.70 5.42 -2.68
C ALA A 103 28.72 6.69 -1.81
N ASN A 104 27.65 7.49 -1.83
CA ASN A 104 27.46 8.71 -1.04
C ASN A 104 26.51 8.51 0.16
N ASP A 105 26.34 7.26 0.62
CA ASP A 105 25.40 6.88 1.69
C ASP A 105 23.93 7.19 1.39
N ASN A 106 23.58 7.45 0.13
CA ASN A 106 22.19 7.67 -0.25
C ASN A 106 21.47 6.33 -0.42
N ILE A 107 20.36 6.18 0.31
CA ILE A 107 19.48 5.01 0.25
C ILE A 107 18.43 5.24 -0.84
N VAL A 108 18.42 4.37 -1.83
CA VAL A 108 17.38 4.35 -2.86
C VAL A 108 16.61 3.05 -2.74
N ILE A 109 15.28 3.12 -2.64
CA ILE A 109 14.45 1.92 -2.58
C ILE A 109 13.57 1.89 -3.81
N THR A 110 13.65 0.78 -4.53
CA THR A 110 12.84 0.52 -5.72
C THR A 110 11.89 -0.64 -5.49
N THR A 111 10.91 -0.70 -6.37
CA THR A 111 10.00 -1.82 -6.55
C THR A 111 9.95 -2.07 -8.04
N GLY A 112 10.60 -3.14 -8.53
CA GLY A 112 10.85 -3.32 -9.96
C GLY A 112 11.62 -2.13 -10.55
N SER A 113 11.11 -1.57 -11.65
CA SER A 113 11.66 -0.37 -12.31
C SER A 113 11.28 0.96 -11.66
N ARG A 114 10.47 0.99 -10.60
CA ARG A 114 9.98 2.24 -9.99
C ARG A 114 10.74 2.56 -8.72
N GLN A 115 11.29 3.77 -8.62
CA GLN A 115 11.81 4.29 -7.36
C GLN A 115 10.64 4.72 -6.46
N VAL A 116 10.67 4.32 -5.19
CA VAL A 116 9.65 4.67 -4.19
C VAL A 116 10.22 5.60 -3.11
N TYR A 117 11.50 5.46 -2.79
CA TYR A 117 12.24 6.31 -1.85
C TYR A 117 13.58 6.75 -2.45
N PRO A 118 14.07 7.99 -2.21
CA PRO A 118 13.47 9.05 -1.37
C PRO A 118 12.32 9.83 -2.02
N SER A 119 12.24 9.76 -3.35
CA SER A 119 11.16 10.34 -4.14
C SER A 119 10.64 9.31 -5.13
N VAL A 120 9.36 9.43 -5.50
CA VAL A 120 8.77 8.52 -6.49
C VAL A 120 9.27 8.90 -7.88
N LYS A 121 9.86 7.93 -8.60
CA LYS A 121 10.25 8.09 -10.01
C LYS A 121 9.81 6.85 -10.78
N GLU A 122 9.05 7.06 -11.85
CA GLU A 122 8.74 6.01 -12.82
C GLU A 122 9.98 5.75 -13.69
N ASP A 123 10.23 4.49 -14.04
CA ASP A 123 11.35 4.06 -14.90
C ASP A 123 12.74 4.45 -14.40
N TYR A 124 12.97 4.19 -13.11
CA TYR A 124 14.28 4.29 -12.49
C TYR A 124 15.18 3.12 -12.89
N THR A 125 16.15 3.41 -13.75
CA THR A 125 17.30 2.53 -13.97
C THR A 125 18.37 2.85 -12.94
N SER A 126 18.64 1.91 -12.03
CA SER A 126 19.68 2.05 -11.00
C SER A 126 21.05 2.26 -11.66
N SER A 127 21.50 3.52 -11.80
CA SER A 127 22.83 3.85 -12.38
C SER A 127 23.97 3.72 -11.37
N GLY A 128 23.76 3.00 -10.26
CA GLY A 128 24.74 2.84 -9.21
C GLY A 128 25.30 1.43 -9.19
N THR A 129 26.61 1.31 -9.33
CA THR A 129 27.42 0.10 -9.07
C THR A 129 27.47 -0.21 -7.55
N GLY A 130 26.37 0.00 -6.84
CA GLY A 130 26.23 -0.17 -5.41
C GLY A 130 25.62 -1.53 -5.07
N LYS A 131 25.99 -2.08 -3.92
CA LYS A 131 25.35 -3.31 -3.40
C LYS A 131 23.86 -3.07 -3.20
N SER A 132 23.06 -4.08 -3.54
CA SER A 132 21.61 -4.08 -3.34
C SER A 132 21.16 -5.24 -2.47
N ILE A 133 20.11 -5.02 -1.66
CA ILE A 133 19.42 -6.06 -0.89
C ILE A 133 17.97 -6.09 -1.36
N SER A 134 17.50 -7.25 -1.79
CA SER A 134 16.08 -7.49 -2.04
C SER A 134 15.40 -7.96 -0.76
N ILE A 135 14.31 -7.30 -0.38
CA ILE A 135 13.50 -7.63 0.78
C ILE A 135 12.16 -8.14 0.27
N LYS A 136 11.84 -9.40 0.56
CA LYS A 136 10.55 -10.00 0.21
C LYS A 136 9.44 -9.42 1.07
N CYS A 137 8.29 -9.18 0.45
CA CYS A 137 7.11 -8.69 1.14
C CYS A 137 5.96 -9.69 1.12
N ASN A 138 5.20 -9.73 2.21
CA ASN A 138 3.95 -10.46 2.29
C ASN A 138 2.82 -9.64 1.65
N ARG A 139 2.09 -10.27 0.72
CA ARG A 139 0.95 -9.64 0.08
C ARG A 139 -0.28 -9.79 0.97
N ASN A 140 -0.71 -8.68 1.57
CA ASN A 140 -2.07 -8.62 2.11
C ASN A 140 -3.04 -8.40 0.94
N ASN A 141 -3.71 -9.48 0.54
CA ASN A 141 -4.78 -9.48 -0.45
C ASN A 141 -6.00 -8.69 0.04
#